data_AF-A0A923M6M3-F1
#
_entry.id   AF-A0A923M6M3-F1
#
_cell.length_a   1.000
_cell.length_b   1.000
_cell.length_c   1.000
_cell.angle_alpha   90.00
_cell.angle_beta   90.00
_cell.angle_gamma   90.00
#
_symmetry.space_group_name_H-M   'P 1'
#
loop_
_entity.id
_entity.type
_entity.pdbx_description
1 polymer ?
#
loop_
_entity_poly.entity_id
_entity_poly.type
_entity_poly.pdbx_seq_one_letter_code
_entity_poly.pdbx_strand_id
1 'polypeptide(L)' 'MEENDVLAYVRAAAQALQLPLDDERAKAVALHFGRTVGIARVLDNAPLAPESELAEIYRPAPFPPEDAA' A
#
# COMPACT_ATOMS: atom_id res chain seq x y z
N MET A 1 12.57 0.04 6.62
CA MET A 1 12.44 1.40 7.17
C MET A 1 12.69 1.33 8.65
N GLU A 2 13.69 2.08 9.11
CA GLU A 2 13.95 2.23 10.55
C GLU A 2 13.09 3.37 11.12
N GLU A 3 12.99 3.46 12.45
CA GLU A 3 12.06 4.38 13.13
C GLU A 3 12.27 5.85 12.73
N ASN A 4 13.52 6.28 12.57
CA ASN A 4 13.85 7.63 12.12
C ASN A 4 13.44 7.90 10.65
N ASP A 5 13.42 6.86 9.81
CA ASP A 5 13.00 6.97 8.41
C ASP A 5 11.47 7.16 8.29
N VAL A 6 10.72 6.62 9.25
CA VAL A 6 9.24 6.65 9.23
C VAL A 6 8.72 8.08 9.33
N LEU A 7 9.22 8.89 10.26
CA LEU A 7 8.74 10.27 10.40
C LEU A 7 9.11 11.12 9.17
N ALA A 8 10.32 10.95 8.64
CA ALA A 8 10.76 11.64 7.42
C ALA A 8 9.87 11.28 6.23
N TYR A 9 9.57 9.99 6.06
CA TYR A 9 8.67 9.50 5.02
C TYR A 9 7.26 10.06 5.17
N VAL A 10 6.68 10.03 6.39
CA VAL A 10 5.34 10.56 6.65
C VAL A 10 5.25 12.04 6.28
N ARG A 11 6.25 12.87 6.65
CA ARG A 11 6.27 14.29 6.29
C ARG A 11 6.33 14.49 4.77
N ALA A 12 7.24 13.81 4.08
CA ALA A 12 7.43 13.96 2.64
C ALA A 12 6.20 13.47 1.85
N ALA A 13 5.64 12.31 2.22
CA ALA A 13 4.45 11.75 1.59
C ALA A 13 3.22 12.63 1.81
N ALA A 14 3.03 13.13 3.04
CA ALA A 14 1.93 14.05 3.35
C ALA A 14 2.03 15.35 2.54
N GLN A 15 3.24 15.90 2.37
CA GLN A 15 3.47 17.07 1.52
C GLN A 15 3.14 16.78 0.05
N ALA A 16 3.59 15.64 -0.49
CA ALA A 16 3.30 15.24 -1.87
C ALA A 16 1.81 15.03 -2.13
N LEU A 17 1.08 14.52 -1.14
CA LEU A 17 -0.37 14.30 -1.19
C LEU A 17 -1.20 15.52 -0.78
N GLN A 18 -0.56 16.65 -0.47
CA GLN A 18 -1.21 17.88 0.00
C GLN A 18 -2.08 17.66 1.25
N LEU A 19 -1.65 16.79 2.15
CA LEU A 19 -2.28 16.54 3.45
C LEU A 19 -1.54 17.35 4.53
N PRO A 20 -2.10 18.49 5.00
CA PRO A 20 -1.42 19.31 5.99
C PRO A 20 -1.36 18.57 7.33
N LEU A 21 -0.15 18.32 7.83
CA LEU A 21 0.10 17.77 9.15
C LEU A 21 0.92 18.76 9.95
N ASP A 22 0.41 19.14 11.10
CA ASP A 22 1.24 19.77 12.13
C ASP A 22 2.26 18.75 12.69
N ASP A 23 3.24 19.24 13.46
CA ASP A 23 4.33 18.42 13.97
C ASP A 23 3.86 17.30 14.91
N GLU A 24 2.83 17.54 15.72
CA GLU A 24 2.29 16.55 16.66
C GLU A 24 1.54 15.45 15.91
N ARG A 25 0.72 15.84 14.94
CA ARG A 25 -0.01 14.94 14.06
C ARG A 25 0.93 14.10 13.21
N ALA A 26 2.01 14.69 12.67
CA ALA A 26 3.02 13.95 11.94
C ALA A 26 3.67 12.85 12.80
N LYS A 27 3.97 13.15 14.07
CA LYS A 27 4.49 12.15 15.03
C LYS A 27 3.46 11.06 15.35
N ALA A 28 2.19 11.43 15.56
CA ALA A 28 1.12 10.47 15.82
C ALA A 28 0.90 9.52 14.62
N VAL A 29 0.88 10.07 13.40
CA VAL A 29 0.79 9.28 12.17
C VAL A 29 2.01 8.37 12.01
N ALA A 30 3.21 8.88 12.27
CA ALA A 30 4.45 8.10 12.21
C ALA A 30 4.42 6.89 13.18
N LEU A 31 3.88 7.05 14.39
CA LEU A 31 3.70 5.95 15.34
C LEU A 31 2.80 4.85 14.76
N HIS A 32 1.64 5.21 14.22
CA HIS A 32 0.72 4.22 13.63
C HIS A 32 1.30 3.60 12.36
N PHE A 33 1.93 4.39 11.50
CA PHE A 33 2.58 3.91 10.30
C PHE A 33 3.71 2.93 10.62
N GLY A 34 4.51 3.18 11.66
CA GLY A 34 5.55 2.27 12.14
C GLY A 34 5.00 0.89 12.53
N ARG A 35 3.82 0.83 13.16
CA ARG A 35 3.13 -0.44 13.43
C ARG A 35 2.75 -1.16 12.13
N THR A 36 2.27 -0.42 11.13
CA THR A 36 1.95 -0.95 9.80
C THR A 36 3.20 -1.44 9.06
N VAL A 37 4.35 -0.78 9.19
CA VAL A 37 5.64 -1.28 8.66
C VAL A 37 5.97 -2.66 9.23
N GLY A 38 5.72 -2.88 10.52
CA GLY A 38 5.87 -4.21 11.14
C GLY A 38 4.97 -5.28 10.51
N ILE A 39 3.72 -4.94 10.19
CA ILE A 39 2.79 -5.85 9.51
C ILE A 39 3.23 -6.11 8.06
N ALA A 40 3.66 -5.07 7.33
CA ALA A 40 4.13 -5.18 5.96
C ALA A 40 5.35 -6.11 5.84
N ARG A 41 6.27 -6.08 6.81
CA ARG A 41 7.41 -7.01 6.87
C ARG A 41 7.00 -8.49 6.95
N VAL A 42 5.83 -8.80 7.51
CA VAL A 42 5.29 -10.18 7.49
C VAL A 42 4.90 -10.57 6.07
N LEU A 43 4.31 -9.64 5.31
CA LEU A 43 3.91 -9.86 3.91
C LEU A 43 5.13 -9.93 2.97
N ASP A 44 6.18 -9.14 3.20
CA ASP A 44 7.41 -9.16 2.40
C ASP A 44 8.10 -10.55 2.39
N ASN A 45 7.86 -11.35 3.42
CA ASN A 45 8.40 -12.70 3.55
C ASN A 45 7.48 -13.79 2.98
N ALA A 46 6.33 -13.42 2.39
CA ALA A 46 5.46 -14.38 1.74
C ALA A 46 6.12 -14.93 0.45
N PRO A 47 6.08 -16.24 0.20
CA PRO A 47 6.71 -16.84 -0.98
C PRO A 47 5.84 -16.60 -2.23
N LEU A 48 6.01 -15.45 -2.87
CA LEU A 48 5.33 -15.09 -4.12
C LEU A 48 6.28 -15.22 -5.31
N ALA A 49 5.81 -15.86 -6.37
CA ALA A 49 6.51 -15.94 -7.66
C ALA A 49 6.07 -14.78 -8.57
N PRO A 50 6.83 -14.42 -9.62
CA PRO A 50 6.42 -13.37 -10.57
C PRO A 50 5.04 -13.58 -11.21
N GLU A 51 4.63 -14.83 -11.39
CA GLU A 51 3.32 -15.24 -11.91
C GLU A 51 2.21 -15.34 -10.83
N SER A 52 2.52 -15.03 -9.58
CA SER A 52 1.50 -14.90 -8.53
C SER A 52 0.68 -13.63 -8.77
N GLU A 53 -0.48 -13.81 -9.38
CA GLU A 53 -1.33 -12.72 -9.81
C GLU A 53 -2.05 -12.01 -8.65
N LEU A 54 -2.61 -10.84 -8.95
CA LEU A 54 -3.51 -10.13 -8.05
C LEU A 54 -4.76 -10.98 -7.78
N ALA A 55 -5.39 -10.76 -6.63
CA ALA A 55 -6.63 -11.46 -6.26
C ALA A 55 -7.76 -11.26 -7.29
N GLU A 56 -7.80 -10.11 -7.97
CA GLU A 56 -8.75 -9.82 -9.04
C GLU A 56 -8.02 -9.27 -10.27
N ILE A 57 -8.43 -9.73 -11.43
CA ILE A 57 -7.92 -9.30 -12.74
C ILE A 57 -9.02 -8.52 -13.47
N TYR A 58 -8.61 -7.43 -14.12
CA TYR A 58 -9.51 -6.57 -14.87
C TYR A 58 -10.26 -7.35 -15.96
N ARG A 59 -11.59 -7.22 -15.96
CA ARG A 59 -12.49 -7.79 -16.99
C ARG A 59 -13.09 -6.64 -17.80
N PRO A 60 -12.62 -6.36 -19.03
CA PRO A 60 -13.04 -5.19 -19.80
C PRO A 60 -14.52 -5.21 -20.19
N ALA A 61 -15.06 -6.41 -20.41
CA ALA A 61 -16.46 -6.67 -20.68
C ALA A 61 -16.76 -8.13 -20.32
N PRO A 62 -18.04 -8.51 -20.14
CA PRO A 62 -18.44 -9.91 -20.14
C PRO A 62 -18.01 -10.62 -21.42
N PHE A 63 -17.68 -11.90 -21.33
CA PHE A 63 -17.46 -12.70 -22.53
C PHE A 63 -18.79 -12.84 -23.30
N PRO A 64 -18.80 -12.67 -24.63
CA PRO A 64 -20.03 -12.82 -25.42
C PRO A 64 -20.60 -14.24 -25.29
N PRO A 65 -21.94 -14.41 -25.35
CA PRO A 65 -22.52 -15.74 -25.46
C PRO A 65 -22.08 -16.40 -26.78
N GLU A 66 -21.96 -17.72 -26.78
CA GLU A 66 -21.72 -18.48 -28.01
C GLU A 66 -22.94 -18.35 -28.93
N ASP A 67 -22.75 -17.96 -30.19
CA ASP A 67 -23.84 -17.92 -31.16
C ASP A 67 -24.37 -19.35 -31.37
N ALA A 68 -25.67 -19.56 -31.17
CA ALA A 68 -26.30 -20.85 -31.46
C ALA A 68 -26.19 -21.14 -32.97
N ALA A 69 -25.47 -22.21 -33.31
CA ALA A 69 -25.24 -22.69 -34.67
C ALA A 69 -26.52 -23.00 -35.46
#